data_AF-A0A9D5HWT1-F1
#
_entry.id   AF-A0A9D5HWT1-F1
#
_cell.length_a   1.000
_cell.length_b   1.000
_cell.length_c   1.000
_cell.angle_alpha   90.00
_cell.angle_beta   90.00
_cell.angle_gamma   90.00
#
_symmetry.space_group_name_H-M   'P 1'
#
loop_
_entity.id
_entity.type
_entity.pdbx_description
1 polymer ?
#
loop_
_entity_poly.entity_id
_entity_poly.type
_entity_poly.pdbx_seq_one_letter_code
_entity_poly.pdbx_strand_id
1 'polypeptide(L)'
;MKKNEQHLPNRTWAEQKISLKEGAYVAGIQFNYLWSSWEKAEFKRLWKENRGLMFIAKRFNRRWEEVLVLAADLVDRGELKARERAFFQ
;
A
#
# COMPACT_ATOMS: atom_id res chain seq x y z
N MET A 1 -43.37 7.77 -3.61
CA MET A 1 -42.77 9.09 -3.89
C MET A 1 -41.26 8.94 -3.96
N LYS A 2 -40.64 9.37 -5.06
CA LYS A 2 -39.17 9.51 -5.20
C LYS A 2 -38.73 10.85 -4.59
N LYS A 3 -37.43 10.90 -4.31
CA LYS A 3 -36.56 12.04 -3.97
C LYS A 3 -36.44 12.34 -2.47
N ASN A 4 -35.26 12.06 -1.92
CA ASN A 4 -34.22 13.10 -1.90
C ASN A 4 -32.84 12.48 -1.75
N GLU A 5 -32.04 12.65 -2.79
CA GLU A 5 -30.59 12.65 -2.70
C GLU A 5 -30.20 13.79 -1.74
N GLN A 6 -29.52 13.46 -0.65
CA GLN A 6 -28.77 14.46 0.10
C GLN A 6 -27.31 14.04 0.05
N HIS A 7 -26.53 14.85 -0.66
CA HIS A 7 -25.08 14.95 -0.54
C HIS A 7 -24.70 14.86 0.94
N LEU A 8 -23.88 13.87 1.30
CA LEU A 8 -23.33 13.70 2.65
C LEU A 8 -21.84 14.07 2.62
N PRO A 9 -21.48 15.35 2.81
CA PRO A 9 -20.09 15.73 3.05
C PRO A 9 -19.71 15.25 4.45
N ASN A 10 -18.53 14.62 4.60
CA ASN A 10 -17.93 14.09 5.84
C ASN A 10 -18.25 12.64 6.23
N ARG A 11 -17.94 11.68 5.35
CA ARG A 11 -17.84 10.27 5.74
C ARG A 11 -16.41 9.91 6.12
N THR A 12 -16.21 9.36 7.32
CA THR A 12 -14.92 8.76 7.72
C THR A 12 -14.59 7.55 6.82
N TRP A 13 -13.32 7.12 6.73
CA TRP A 13 -12.94 5.88 6.01
C TRP A 13 -13.74 4.64 6.47
N ALA A 14 -14.29 4.67 7.69
CA ALA A 14 -15.18 3.66 8.24
C ALA A 14 -16.58 3.65 7.59
N GLU A 15 -17.09 4.79 7.15
CA GLU A 15 -18.42 4.93 6.55
C GLU A 15 -18.44 4.70 5.03
N GLN A 16 -17.28 4.78 4.37
CA GLN A 16 -17.10 4.35 2.97
C GLN A 16 -17.12 2.83 2.86
N LYS A 17 -16.60 2.10 3.87
CA LYS A 17 -16.63 0.64 3.95
C LYS A 17 -18.04 0.05 4.15
N ILE A 18 -18.94 0.78 4.81
CA ILE A 18 -20.34 0.34 5.02
C ILE A 18 -21.14 0.26 3.70
N SER A 19 -20.64 0.88 2.61
CA SER A 19 -21.18 0.77 1.25
C SER A 19 -20.48 -0.25 0.34
N LEU A 20 -19.41 -0.91 0.81
CA LEU A 20 -18.77 -2.01 0.09
C LEU A 20 -19.77 -3.18 0.07
N LYS A 21 -20.60 -3.21 -0.98
CA LYS A 21 -21.52 -4.27 -1.42
C LYS A 21 -21.73 -5.40 -0.42
N GLU A 22 -22.98 -5.67 -0.02
CA GLU A 22 -23.32 -6.93 0.65
C GLU A 22 -22.57 -8.11 -0.01
N GLY A 23 -21.66 -8.74 0.75
CA GLY A 23 -20.77 -9.82 0.25
C GLY A 23 -19.35 -9.43 -0.21
N ALA A 24 -18.88 -8.19 -0.02
CA ALA A 24 -17.54 -7.78 -0.42
C ALA A 24 -16.41 -8.38 0.45
N TYR A 25 -15.32 -8.82 -0.18
CA TYR A 25 -14.09 -9.25 0.49
C TYR A 25 -13.13 -8.06 0.68
N VAL A 26 -12.62 -7.89 1.90
CA VAL A 26 -11.60 -6.87 2.22
C VAL A 26 -10.23 -7.53 2.17
N ALA A 27 -9.51 -7.31 1.07
CA ALA A 27 -8.16 -7.82 0.89
C ALA A 27 -7.17 -7.10 1.83
N GLY A 28 -6.19 -7.86 2.32
CA GLY A 28 -5.02 -7.31 3.00
C GLY A 28 -5.24 -6.83 4.44
N ILE A 29 -6.33 -7.25 5.07
CA ILE A 29 -6.63 -6.92 6.48
C ILE A 29 -5.56 -7.41 7.46
N GLN A 30 -4.81 -8.45 7.08
CA GLN A 30 -3.73 -9.04 7.87
C GLN A 30 -2.38 -8.30 7.75
N PHE A 31 -2.26 -7.30 6.89
CA PHE A 31 -1.00 -6.61 6.62
C PHE A 31 -0.86 -5.33 7.46
N ASN A 32 0.38 -4.99 7.82
CA ASN A 32 0.75 -3.76 8.51
C ASN A 32 1.48 -2.80 7.56
N TYR A 33 0.72 -1.85 7.01
CA TYR A 33 1.26 -0.82 6.11
C TYR A 33 1.85 0.41 6.83
N LEU A 34 2.06 0.36 8.14
CA LEU A 34 2.75 1.43 8.86
C LEU A 34 4.26 1.28 8.67
N TRP A 35 4.88 2.34 8.14
CA TRP A 35 6.31 2.44 7.91
C TRP A 35 6.84 3.67 8.63
N SER A 36 7.83 3.46 9.51
CA SER A 36 8.55 4.56 10.15
C SER A 36 9.39 5.33 9.12
N SER A 37 9.76 6.57 9.46
CA SER A 37 10.65 7.38 8.62
C SER A 37 11.99 6.67 8.33
N TRP A 38 12.51 5.92 9.30
CA TRP A 38 13.74 5.14 9.13
C TRP A 38 13.54 3.98 8.15
N GLU A 39 12.47 3.20 8.29
CA GLU A 39 12.20 2.09 7.37
C GLU A 39 11.97 2.58 5.95
N LYS A 40 11.24 3.69 5.77
CA LYS A 40 11.05 4.33 4.47
C LYS A 40 12.38 4.76 3.85
N ALA A 41 13.28 5.36 4.64
CA ALA A 41 14.59 5.77 4.15
C ALA A 41 15.47 4.57 3.74
N GLU A 42 15.51 3.53 4.58
CA GLU A 42 16.25 2.30 4.30
C GLU A 42 15.69 1.56 3.09
N PHE A 43 14.36 1.52 2.93
CA PHE A 43 13.70 0.95 1.76
C PHE A 43 14.17 1.67 0.48
N LYS A 44 14.16 3.00 0.47
CA LYS A 44 14.64 3.78 -0.69
C LYS A 44 16.12 3.51 -1.00
N ARG A 45 16.97 3.33 0.01
CA ARG A 45 18.39 2.98 -0.19
C ARG A 45 18.52 1.63 -0.88
N LEU A 46 17.88 0.60 -0.32
CA LEU A 46 17.87 -0.76 -0.88
C LEU A 46 17.24 -0.80 -2.28
N TRP A 47 16.25 0.07 -2.53
CA TRP A 47 15.62 0.20 -3.84
C TRP A 47 16.59 0.71 -4.90
N LYS A 48 17.36 1.75 -4.57
CA LYS A 48 18.40 2.31 -5.44
C LYS A 48 19.55 1.32 -5.70
N GLU A 49 19.85 0.47 -4.71
CA GLU A 49 20.81 -0.64 -4.84
C GLU A 49 20.26 -1.83 -5.65
N ASN A 50 19.05 -1.70 -6.20
CA ASN A 50 18.37 -2.70 -7.00
C ASN A 50 18.20 -4.05 -6.27
N ARG A 51 18.07 -4.05 -4.94
CA ARG A 51 17.79 -5.26 -4.15
C ARG A 51 16.37 -5.74 -4.43
N GLY A 52 16.15 -7.03 -4.64
CA GLY A 52 14.82 -7.56 -4.92
C GLY A 52 13.88 -7.51 -3.70
N LEU A 53 12.57 -7.61 -3.94
CA LEU A 53 11.55 -7.48 -2.89
C LEU A 53 11.72 -8.51 -1.77
N MET A 54 12.06 -9.75 -2.11
CA MET A 54 12.25 -10.82 -1.12
C MET A 54 13.42 -10.53 -0.18
N PHE A 55 14.51 -9.99 -0.73
CA PHE A 55 15.64 -9.53 0.08
C PHE A 55 15.22 -8.43 1.04
N ILE A 56 14.49 -7.42 0.54
CA ILE A 56 14.04 -6.28 1.33
C ILE A 56 13.04 -6.73 2.42
N ALA A 57 12.13 -7.64 2.09
CA ALA A 57 11.17 -8.24 3.03
C ALA A 57 11.88 -8.94 4.19
N LYS A 58 12.88 -9.78 3.87
CA LYS A 58 13.73 -10.42 4.88
C LYS A 58 14.46 -9.40 5.75
N ARG A 59 14.98 -8.32 5.16
CA ARG A 59 15.70 -7.25 5.86
C ARG A 59 14.83 -6.49 6.88
N PHE A 60 13.55 -6.32 6.59
CA PHE A 60 12.58 -5.70 7.50
C PHE A 60 11.84 -6.69 8.40
N ASN A 61 12.07 -8.00 8.21
CA ASN A 61 11.28 -9.06 8.84
C ASN A 61 9.76 -8.85 8.62
N ARG A 62 9.40 -8.51 7.38
CA ARG A 62 8.02 -8.21 6.94
C ARG A 62 7.61 -9.12 5.80
N ARG A 63 6.32 -9.19 5.53
CA ARG A 63 5.79 -9.92 4.37
C ARG A 63 6.13 -9.16 3.08
N TRP A 64 6.38 -9.92 2.00
CA TRP A 64 6.74 -9.31 0.72
C TRP A 64 5.59 -8.47 0.14
N GLU A 65 4.33 -8.78 0.46
CA GLU A 65 3.17 -7.99 0.06
C GLU A 65 3.19 -6.58 0.65
N GLU A 66 3.63 -6.44 1.91
CA GLU A 66 3.76 -5.13 2.57
C GLU A 66 4.82 -4.28 1.85
N VAL A 67 5.95 -4.90 1.53
CA VAL A 67 7.05 -4.26 0.81
C VAL A 67 6.64 -3.89 -0.61
N LEU A 68 5.89 -4.76 -1.31
CA LEU A 68 5.38 -4.50 -2.65
C LEU A 68 4.43 -3.29 -2.66
N VAL A 69 3.52 -3.21 -1.69
CA VAL A 69 2.59 -2.07 -1.58
C VAL A 69 3.34 -0.78 -1.30
N LEU A 70 4.37 -0.80 -0.44
CA LEU A 70 5.23 0.37 -0.24
C LEU A 70 5.96 0.78 -1.54
N ALA A 71 6.49 -0.20 -2.28
CA ALA A 71 7.15 0.05 -3.56
C ALA A 71 6.20 0.74 -4.54
N ALA A 72 4.99 0.20 -4.68
CA ALA A 72 3.96 0.74 -5.56
C ALA A 72 3.57 2.17 -5.14
N ASP A 73 3.28 2.42 -3.86
CA ASP A 73 2.94 3.75 -3.33
C ASP A 73 4.04 4.78 -3.64
N LEU A 74 5.30 4.44 -3.35
CA LEU A 74 6.40 5.38 -3.54
C LEU A 74 6.73 5.62 -5.03
N VAL A 75 6.49 4.65 -5.90
CA VAL A 75 6.63 4.85 -7.36
C VAL A 75 5.50 5.71 -7.90
N ASP A 76 4.25 5.45 -7.51
CA ASP A 76 3.08 6.23 -7.90
C ASP A 76 3.22 7.71 -7.50
N ARG A 77 3.77 7.94 -6.31
CA ARG A 77 4.06 9.29 -5.79
C ARG A 77 5.32 9.94 -6.39
N GLY A 78 6.01 9.27 -7.30
CA GLY A 78 7.26 9.77 -7.91
C GLY A 78 8.45 9.86 -6.95
N GLU A 79 8.34 9.30 -5.74
CA GLU A 79 9.44 9.26 -4.77
C GLU A 79 10.50 8.22 -5.11
N LEU A 80 10.16 7.25 -5.98
CA LEU A 80 11.05 6.24 -6.53
C LEU A 80 10.90 6.15 -8.04
N LYS A 81 12.02 5.83 -8.71
CA LYS A 81 11.98 5.41 -10.11
C LYS A 81 11.46 3.97 -10.20
N ALA A 82 10.55 3.74 -11.13
CA ALA A 82 10.16 2.40 -11.54
C ALA A 82 11.40 1.61 -12.00
N ARG A 83 11.42 0.31 -11.72
CA ARG A 83 12.52 -0.56 -12.16
C ARG A 83 12.21 -1.13 -13.53
N GLU A 84 13.24 -1.29 -14.34
CA GLU A 84 13.17 -2.00 -15.62
C GLU A 84 13.20 -3.53 -15.45
N ARG A 85 13.64 -4.04 -14.28
CA ARG A 85 13.76 -5.47 -13.97
C ARG A 85 12.64 -6.00 -13.07
N ALA A 86 12.45 -7.31 -13.09
CA ALA A 86 11.45 -8.03 -12.31
C ALA A 86 11.65 -7.87 -10.79
N PHE A 87 10.53 -7.73 -10.08
CA PHE A 87 10.48 -7.39 -8.65
C PHE A 87 10.94 -8.50 -7.69
N PHE A 88 10.83 -9.77 -8.08
CA PHE A 88 10.91 -10.94 -7.19
C PHE A 88 12.27 -11.66 -7.16
N GLN A 89 13.33 -11.06 -7.72
CA GLN A 89 14.67 -11.64 -7.72
C GLN A 89 15.33 -11.68 -6.33
#